data_AF-A0A1I7JK39-F1
#
_entry.id   AF-A0A1I7JK39-F1
#
_cell.length_a   1.000
_cell.length_b   1.000
_cell.length_c   1.000
_cell.angle_alpha   90.00
_cell.angle_beta   90.00
_cell.angle_gamma   90.00
#
_symmetry.space_group_name_H-M   'P 1'
#
loop_
_entity.id
_entity.type
_entity.pdbx_description
1 polymer ?
#
loop_
_entity_poly.entity_id
_entity_poly.type
_entity_poly.pdbx_seq_one_letter_code
_entity_poly.pdbx_strand_id
1 'polypeptide(L)'
;MTDTQAPSDPTIQARRREIVAEHLLFTTLCFLAGRHPDLLAALEGSIDHLGDPGAAATQDNEAVREIARRFVASLRAEARP
;
A
#
# COMPACT_ATOMS: atom_id res chain seq x y z
N MET A 1 -8.24 26.89 -30.94
CA MET A 1 -7.68 26.41 -29.66
C MET A 1 -8.78 25.67 -28.91
N THR A 2 -8.89 24.36 -29.15
CA THR A 2 -9.63 23.45 -28.29
C THR A 2 -8.92 22.11 -28.43
N ASP A 3 -7.90 21.90 -27.59
CA ASP A 3 -7.40 20.55 -27.34
C ASP A 3 -8.50 19.80 -26.59
N THR A 4 -9.39 19.17 -27.36
CA THR A 4 -10.27 18.14 -26.82
C THR A 4 -9.39 16.94 -26.54
N GLN A 5 -8.79 16.92 -25.34
CA GLN A 5 -8.05 15.77 -24.85
C GLN A 5 -9.00 14.56 -24.87
N ALA A 6 -8.69 13.57 -25.72
CA ALA A 6 -9.48 12.35 -25.81
C ALA A 6 -9.63 11.73 -24.41
N PRO A 7 -10.81 11.17 -24.06
CA PRO A 7 -10.99 10.48 -22.80
C PRO A 7 -9.97 9.34 -22.77
N SER A 8 -8.98 9.47 -21.89
CA SER A 8 -7.97 8.45 -21.65
C SER A 8 -8.64 7.16 -21.21
N ASP A 9 -8.20 6.04 -21.78
CA ASP A 9 -8.65 4.68 -21.44
C ASP A 9 -8.89 4.53 -19.91
N PRO A 10 -10.10 4.12 -19.49
CA PRO A 10 -10.43 3.91 -18.08
C PRO A 10 -9.43 3.02 -17.33
N THR A 11 -8.84 2.03 -18.01
CA THR A 11 -7.80 1.14 -17.46
C THR A 11 -6.52 1.91 -17.15
N ILE A 12 -6.09 2.79 -18.07
CA ILE A 12 -4.93 3.64 -17.88
C ILE A 12 -5.17 4.62 -16.73
N GLN A 13 -6.37 5.18 -16.62
CA GLN A 13 -6.71 6.08 -15.51
C GLN A 13 -6.79 5.37 -14.17
N ALA A 14 -7.34 4.15 -14.12
CA ALA A 14 -7.32 3.33 -12.91
C ALA A 14 -5.89 3.08 -12.44
N ARG A 15 -4.99 2.67 -13.36
CA ARG A 15 -3.58 2.45 -13.03
C ARG A 15 -2.85 3.71 -12.55
N ARG A 16 -3.12 4.86 -13.16
CA ARG A 16 -2.56 6.15 -12.71
C ARG A 16 -3.03 6.52 -11.30
N ARG A 17 -4.32 6.34 -11.03
CA ARG A 17 -4.89 6.59 -9.70
C ARG A 17 -4.31 5.65 -8.65
N GLU A 18 -4.11 4.38 -8.99
CA GLU A 18 -3.45 3.40 -8.12
C GLU A 18 -2.03 3.87 -7.75
N ILE A 19 -1.21 4.22 -8.74
CA ILE A 19 0.18 4.70 -8.51
C ILE A 19 0.19 5.95 -7.63
N VAL A 20 -0.70 6.92 -7.89
CA VAL A 20 -0.77 8.15 -7.08
C VAL A 20 -1.21 7.85 -5.66
N ALA A 21 -2.23 7.00 -5.47
CA ALA A 21 -2.71 6.63 -4.15
C ALA A 21 -1.65 5.89 -3.35
N GLU A 22 -0.95 4.93 -3.97
CA GLU A 22 0.14 4.18 -3.36
C GLU A 22 1.29 5.11 -2.94
N HIS A 23 1.71 6.02 -3.81
CA HIS A 23 2.78 6.97 -3.51
C HIS A 23 2.44 7.90 -2.33
N LEU A 24 1.22 8.47 -2.32
CA LEU A 24 0.77 9.36 -1.25
C LEU A 24 0.61 8.61 0.07
N LEU A 25 0.06 7.39 0.05
CA LEU A 25 -0.07 6.55 1.23
C LEU A 25 1.31 6.22 1.80
N PHE A 26 2.24 5.75 0.96
CA PHE A 26 3.60 5.39 1.37
C PHE A 26 4.31 6.59 2.01
N THR A 27 4.30 7.74 1.34
CA THR A 27 4.94 8.98 1.83
C THR A 27 4.34 9.41 3.18
N THR A 28 3.02 9.30 3.33
CA THR A 28 2.33 9.62 4.58
C THR A 28 2.77 8.68 5.71
N LEU A 29 2.86 7.38 5.44
CA LEU A 29 3.29 6.40 6.42
C LEU A 29 4.75 6.62 6.85
N CYS A 30 5.66 6.94 5.92
CA CYS A 30 7.05 7.32 6.27
C CYS A 30 7.09 8.57 7.16
N PHE A 31 6.33 9.60 6.81
CA PHE A 31 6.24 10.83 7.60
C PHE A 31 5.73 10.58 9.03
N LEU A 32 4.74 9.70 9.18
CA LEU A 32 4.19 9.30 10.48
C LEU A 32 5.16 8.41 11.25
N ALA A 33 5.83 7.46 10.59
CA ALA A 33 6.81 6.57 11.23
C ALA A 33 7.98 7.34 11.85
N GLY A 34 8.43 8.43 11.20
CA GLY A 34 9.43 9.33 11.78
C GLY A 34 8.97 10.11 13.01
N ARG A 35 7.66 10.23 13.25
CA ARG A 35 7.05 10.93 14.41
C ARG A 35 6.50 10.00 15.48
N HIS A 36 6.12 8.80 15.08
CA HIS A 36 5.50 7.78 15.91
C HIS A 36 6.26 6.46 15.68
N PRO A 37 7.36 6.22 16.43
CA PRO A 37 8.18 5.03 16.24
C PRO A 37 7.40 3.72 16.43
N ASP A 38 6.33 3.75 17.22
CA ASP A 38 5.46 2.60 17.48
C ASP A 38 4.55 2.23 16.30
N LEU A 39 4.40 3.13 15.31
CA LEU A 39 3.52 2.90 14.15
C LEU A 39 3.94 1.64 13.38
N LEU A 40 5.24 1.48 13.10
CA LEU A 40 5.72 0.34 12.33
C LEU A 40 5.50 -0.98 13.07
N ALA A 41 5.65 -0.99 14.39
CA ALA A 41 5.35 -2.17 15.21
C ALA A 41 3.85 -2.51 15.20
N ALA A 42 2.98 -1.49 15.28
CA ALA A 42 1.53 -1.67 15.18
C ALA A 42 1.11 -2.21 13.80
N LEU A 43 1.69 -1.68 12.72
CA LEU A 43 1.45 -2.18 11.36
C LEU A 43 1.93 -3.62 11.19
N GLU A 44 3.12 -3.95 11.68
CA GLU A 44 3.65 -5.32 11.66
C GLU A 44 2.75 -6.30 12.42
N GLY A 45 2.27 -5.94 13.61
CA GLY A 45 1.32 -6.75 14.37
C GLY A 45 -0.04 -6.93 13.69
N SER A 46 -0.45 -5.98 12.85
CA SER A 46 -1.72 -6.08 12.09
C SER A 46 -1.67 -7.08 10.93
N ILE A 47 -0.47 -7.47 10.48
CA ILE A 47 -0.30 -8.40 9.35
C ILE A 47 -0.95 -9.75 9.66
N ASP A 48 -0.93 -10.17 10.93
CA ASP A 48 -1.56 -11.42 11.38
C ASP A 48 -3.09 -11.41 11.25
N HIS A 49 -3.69 -10.25 11.03
CA HIS A 49 -5.12 -10.09 10.76
C HIS A 49 -5.46 -9.99 9.26
N LEU A 50 -4.46 -10.02 8.37
CA LEU A 50 -4.70 -9.98 6.92
C LEU A 50 -5.14 -11.34 6.39
N GLY A 51 -6.17 -11.32 5.55
CA GLY A 51 -6.81 -12.51 5.00
C GLY A 51 -8.24 -12.67 5.51
N ASP A 52 -9.08 -13.33 4.73
CA ASP A 52 -10.46 -13.59 5.12
C ASP A 52 -10.54 -14.92 5.90
N PRO A 53 -10.94 -14.91 7.19
CA PRO A 53 -11.19 -16.15 7.94
C PRO A 53 -12.39 -16.95 7.40
N GLY A 54 -13.22 -16.36 6.53
CA GLY A 54 -14.40 -16.98 5.93
C GLY A 54 -14.26 -17.40 4.46
N ALA A 55 -13.14 -17.13 3.78
CA ALA A 55 -13.00 -17.43 2.36
C ALA A 55 -12.51 -18.87 2.10
N ALA A 56 -13.10 -19.48 1.05
CA ALA A 56 -12.69 -20.77 0.50
C ALA A 56 -11.19 -20.79 0.11
N ALA A 57 -10.67 -22.01 -0.06
CA ALA A 57 -9.27 -22.40 -0.33
C ALA A 57 -8.51 -21.67 -1.47
N THR A 58 -9.09 -20.67 -2.12
CA THR A 58 -8.54 -19.92 -3.26
C THR A 58 -7.87 -18.60 -2.87
N GLN A 59 -7.99 -18.13 -1.62
CA GLN A 59 -7.27 -16.93 -1.17
C GLN A 59 -5.93 -17.32 -0.55
N ASP A 60 -4.83 -17.00 -1.24
CA ASP A 60 -3.49 -17.15 -0.69
C ASP A 60 -3.23 -16.04 0.35
N ASN A 61 -3.77 -16.25 1.54
CA ASN A 61 -3.61 -15.35 2.68
C ASN A 61 -2.13 -15.16 3.02
N GLU A 62 -1.28 -16.17 2.80
CA GLU A 62 0.15 -16.07 3.08
C GLU A 62 0.85 -15.15 2.06
N ALA A 63 0.50 -15.23 0.77
CA ALA A 63 0.99 -14.28 -0.22
C ALA A 63 0.59 -12.83 0.12
N VAL A 64 -0.64 -12.61 0.62
CA VAL A 64 -1.07 -11.29 1.10
C VAL A 64 -0.22 -10.82 2.27
N ARG A 65 0.03 -11.67 3.27
CA ARG A 65 0.88 -11.36 4.43
C ARG A 65 2.33 -11.11 4.00
N GLU A 66 2.85 -11.85 3.03
CA GLU A 66 4.19 -11.65 2.50
C GLU A 66 4.34 -10.27 1.84
N ILE A 67 3.37 -9.88 1.00
CA ILE A 67 3.34 -8.55 0.39
C ILE A 67 3.32 -7.46 1.48
N ALA A 68 2.48 -7.63 2.51
CA ALA A 68 2.40 -6.70 3.62
C ALA A 68 3.72 -6.60 4.40
N ARG A 69 4.40 -7.73 4.68
CA ARG A 69 5.72 -7.75 5.34
C ARG A 69 6.77 -7.01 4.53
N ARG A 70 6.81 -7.23 3.21
CA ARG A 70 7.72 -6.50 2.30
C ARG A 70 7.44 -4.99 2.31
N PHE A 71 6.16 -4.60 2.32
CA PHE A 71 5.77 -3.19 2.38
C PHE A 71 6.22 -2.51 3.68
N VAL A 72 6.01 -3.15 4.84
CA VAL A 72 6.49 -2.65 6.14
C VAL A 72 8.02 -2.57 6.19
N ALA A 73 8.72 -3.54 5.60
CA ALA A 73 10.17 -3.50 5.48
C ALA A 73 10.65 -2.28 4.67
N SER A 74 9.99 -1.96 3.56
CA SER A 74 10.28 -0.76 2.76
C SER A 74 10.05 0.53 3.55
N LEU A 75 8.94 0.63 4.31
CA LEU A 75 8.68 1.77 5.19
C LEU A 75 9.80 1.96 6.23
N ARG A 76 10.28 0.87 6.82
CA ARG A 76 11.36 0.89 7.82
C ARG A 76 12.71 1.32 7.21
N ALA A 77 12.95 0.97 5.95
CA ALA A 77 14.16 1.39 5.23
C ALA A 77 14.14 2.90 4.94
N GLU A 78 13.01 3.43 4.48
CA GLU A 78 12.86 4.85 4.11
C GLU A 78 12.66 5.79 5.31
N ALA A 79 12.13 5.31 6.43
CA ALA A 79 11.97 6.11 7.64
C ALA A 79 13.29 6.38 8.39
N ARG A 80 14.41 5.76 7.97
CA ARG A 80 15.73 6.02 8.54
C ARG A 80 16.26 7.35 7.99
N PRO A 81 16.66 8.31 8.85
CA PRO A 81 17.17 9.61 8.41
C PRO A 81 18.49 9.51 7.63
#